data_AF-A0A1I4DLQ6-F1
#
_entry.id   AF-A0A1I4DLQ6-F1
#
_cell.length_a   1.000
_cell.length_b   1.000
_cell.length_c   1.000
_cell.angle_alpha   90.00
_cell.angle_beta   90.00
_cell.angle_gamma   90.00
#
_symmetry.space_group_name_H-M   'P 1'
#
loop_
_entity.id
_entity.type
_entity.pdbx_description
1 polymer ?
#
loop_
_entity_poly.entity_id
_entity_poly.type
_entity_poly.pdbx_seq_one_letter_code
_entity_poly.pdbx_strand_id
1 'polypeptide(L)'
;MWALAIAPAAAAREPGMFCLDRTELAAERKNASGPAQKYLFSETGSMGSMIAGYERTLAAAERGDKDAQRKIGGFWAACVLAGDGMGAQKLTTAAAYLDAAAKRGDNQAMRYMALFYALGSGVPADYAEAYRQLAASGYPQDAVAQTAAQLQLTQASPAEQQAIVVFGEALRSLLQARLPSIADEIVRDEAKGRPLSVRTIVTTCPNQARIQQASDGIDRDALQAQLQALMQLLPSAGLPCKSDDGQPAGMAIPFTIKR
;
A
#
# COMPACT_ATOMS: atom_id res chain seq x y z
N MET A 1 18.04 6.39 -26.56
CA MET A 1 16.76 5.70 -26.29
C MET A 1 17.07 4.44 -25.48
N TRP A 2 17.26 4.60 -24.17
CA TRP A 2 17.61 3.49 -23.28
C TRP A 2 16.32 3.02 -22.62
N ALA A 3 15.84 1.85 -23.04
CA ALA A 3 14.82 1.13 -22.31
C ALA A 3 15.44 0.65 -21.00
N LEU A 4 15.00 1.23 -19.88
CA LEU A 4 15.25 0.68 -18.55
C LEU A 4 14.59 -0.70 -18.51
N ALA A 5 15.42 -1.74 -18.60
CA ALA A 5 15.02 -3.09 -18.24
C ALA A 5 14.71 -3.08 -16.75
N ILE A 6 13.42 -3.02 -16.43
CA ILE A 6 12.89 -3.26 -15.09
C ILE A 6 13.39 -4.64 -14.70
N ALA A 7 14.19 -4.72 -13.64
CA ALA A 7 14.57 -5.99 -13.02
C ALA A 7 13.32 -6.84 -12.82
N PRO A 8 13.38 -8.18 -12.97
CA PRO A 8 12.20 -9.01 -12.77
C PRO A 8 11.66 -8.71 -11.38
N ALA A 9 10.43 -8.19 -11.33
CA ALA A 9 9.71 -7.97 -10.10
C ALA A 9 9.85 -9.25 -9.26
N ALA A 10 10.34 -9.11 -8.02
CA ALA A 10 10.23 -10.18 -7.03
C ALA A 10 8.86 -10.82 -7.21
N ALA A 11 8.82 -12.12 -7.52
CA ALA A 11 7.66 -12.81 -8.08
C ALA A 11 6.40 -12.32 -7.35
N ALA A 12 5.53 -11.61 -8.07
CA ALA A 12 4.36 -10.98 -7.49
C ALA A 12 3.64 -12.04 -6.65
N ARG A 13 3.34 -11.69 -5.39
CA ARG A 13 2.64 -12.58 -4.46
C ARG A 13 1.40 -13.12 -5.14
N GLU A 14 1.14 -14.42 -4.97
CA GLU A 14 -0.07 -15.04 -5.51
C GLU A 14 -1.29 -14.22 -5.06
N PRO A 15 -2.07 -13.65 -5.99
CA PRO A 15 -3.18 -12.79 -5.62
C PRO A 15 -4.20 -13.59 -4.82
N GLY A 16 -4.57 -13.08 -3.64
CA GLY A 16 -5.64 -13.67 -2.85
C GLY A 16 -6.97 -13.66 -3.62
N MET A 17 -7.93 -14.49 -3.23
CA MET A 17 -9.21 -14.60 -3.96
C MET A 17 -9.97 -13.27 -4.10
N PHE A 18 -9.84 -12.35 -3.12
CA PHE A 18 -10.46 -11.02 -3.15
C PHE A 18 -9.72 -10.01 -4.03
N CYS A 19 -8.55 -10.40 -4.53
CA CYS A 19 -7.78 -9.65 -5.49
C CYS A 19 -8.14 -10.03 -6.92
N LEU A 20 -9.05 -10.98 -7.12
CA LEU A 20 -9.48 -11.47 -8.44
C LEU A 20 -10.78 -10.80 -8.88
N ASP A 21 -10.94 -10.56 -10.17
CA ASP A 21 -12.19 -10.13 -10.80
C ASP A 21 -13.00 -11.35 -11.28
N ARG A 22 -14.16 -11.12 -11.89
CA ARG A 22 -15.04 -12.22 -12.33
C ARG A 22 -14.41 -13.10 -13.40
N THR A 23 -13.62 -12.51 -14.29
CA THR A 23 -12.96 -13.23 -15.38
C THR A 23 -11.80 -14.07 -14.84
N GLU A 24 -11.02 -13.52 -13.92
CA GLU A 24 -9.92 -14.21 -13.25
C GLU A 24 -10.44 -15.35 -12.36
N LEU A 25 -11.51 -15.13 -11.60
CA LEU A 25 -12.17 -16.19 -10.82
C LEU A 25 -12.69 -17.34 -11.70
N ALA A 26 -13.30 -17.01 -12.85
CA ALA A 26 -13.78 -18.01 -13.79
C ALA A 26 -12.64 -18.81 -14.43
N ALA A 27 -11.48 -18.19 -14.65
CA ALA A 27 -10.28 -18.87 -15.14
C ALA A 27 -9.70 -19.80 -14.06
N GLU A 28 -9.58 -19.33 -12.81
CA GLU A 28 -9.07 -20.12 -11.69
C GLU A 28 -9.91 -21.37 -11.41
N ARG A 29 -11.24 -21.30 -11.53
CA ARG A 29 -12.12 -22.47 -11.42
C ARG A 29 -11.81 -23.57 -12.43
N LYS A 30 -11.35 -23.20 -13.63
CA LYS A 30 -10.98 -24.14 -14.69
C LYS A 30 -9.54 -24.64 -14.55
N ASN A 31 -8.71 -23.92 -13.80
CA ASN A 31 -7.32 -24.25 -13.57
C ASN A 31 -7.18 -25.14 -12.33
N ALA A 32 -7.17 -26.46 -12.50
CA ALA A 32 -7.12 -27.42 -11.39
C ALA A 32 -5.86 -27.31 -10.50
N SER A 33 -4.81 -26.63 -10.98
CA SER A 33 -3.57 -26.36 -10.25
C SER A 33 -3.31 -24.86 -10.07
N GLY A 34 -4.34 -24.02 -10.22
CA GLY A 34 -4.25 -22.58 -10.03
C GLY A 34 -4.04 -22.20 -8.56
N PRO A 35 -3.34 -21.10 -8.27
CA PRO A 35 -3.07 -20.66 -6.91
C PRO A 35 -4.34 -20.34 -6.12
N ALA A 36 -5.46 -20.01 -6.78
CA ALA A 36 -6.72 -19.75 -6.08
C ALA A 36 -7.57 -21.02 -5.85
N GLN A 37 -7.18 -22.19 -6.37
CA GLN A 37 -7.89 -23.45 -6.11
C GLN A 37 -8.02 -23.77 -4.62
N LYS A 38 -7.00 -23.41 -3.81
CA LYS A 38 -7.05 -23.51 -2.34
C LYS A 38 -8.25 -22.83 -1.69
N TYR A 39 -8.85 -21.86 -2.37
CA TYR A 39 -10.03 -21.14 -1.91
C TYR A 39 -11.33 -21.65 -2.55
N LEU A 40 -11.27 -22.40 -3.65
CA LEU A 40 -12.42 -22.83 -4.45
C LEU A 40 -12.96 -24.23 -4.08
N PHE A 41 -12.44 -24.87 -3.02
CA PHE A 41 -12.59 -26.31 -2.74
C PHE A 41 -13.96 -26.83 -2.25
N SER A 42 -15.01 -26.01 -2.18
CA SER A 42 -16.37 -26.52 -1.89
C SER A 42 -17.41 -25.45 -2.19
N GLU A 43 -18.19 -25.63 -3.27
CA GLU A 43 -19.30 -24.73 -3.62
C GLU A 43 -20.42 -24.75 -2.56
N THR A 44 -20.49 -25.79 -1.74
CA THR A 44 -21.54 -26.00 -0.72
C THR A 44 -21.11 -25.62 0.70
N GLY A 45 -19.83 -25.29 0.91
CA GLY A 45 -19.29 -24.90 2.22
C GLY A 45 -19.30 -23.39 2.49
N SER A 46 -18.85 -23.00 3.69
CA SER A 46 -18.69 -21.58 4.09
C SER A 46 -17.84 -20.79 3.09
N MET A 47 -16.77 -21.41 2.55
CA MET A 47 -15.90 -20.79 1.56
C MET A 47 -16.59 -20.60 0.19
N GLY A 48 -17.37 -21.58 -0.29
CA GLY A 48 -18.17 -21.43 -1.51
C GLY A 48 -19.21 -20.32 -1.40
N SER A 49 -19.87 -20.20 -0.24
CA SER A 49 -20.81 -19.12 0.05
C SER A 49 -20.14 -17.74 0.03
N MET A 50 -18.91 -17.64 0.54
CA MET A 50 -18.09 -16.43 0.53
C MET A 50 -17.71 -16.03 -0.90
N ILE A 51 -17.25 -16.97 -1.73
CA ILE A 51 -16.92 -16.73 -3.14
C ILE A 51 -18.15 -16.26 -3.91
N ALA A 52 -19.29 -16.95 -3.77
CA ALA A 52 -20.52 -16.56 -4.42
C ALA A 52 -20.99 -15.15 -3.97
N GLY A 53 -20.79 -14.81 -2.69
CA GLY A 53 -21.04 -13.47 -2.18
C GLY A 53 -20.15 -12.40 -2.79
N TYR A 54 -18.86 -12.71 -2.95
CA TYR A 54 -17.90 -11.82 -3.60
C TYR A 54 -18.24 -11.63 -5.09
N GLU A 55 -18.59 -12.68 -5.81
CA GLU A 55 -19.02 -12.59 -7.21
C GLU A 55 -20.30 -11.77 -7.40
N ARG A 56 -21.28 -11.94 -6.51
CA ARG A 56 -22.48 -11.08 -6.49
C ARG A 56 -22.10 -9.61 -6.29
N THR A 57 -21.13 -9.34 -5.42
CA THR A 57 -20.62 -7.99 -5.16
C THR A 57 -19.89 -7.44 -6.38
N LEU A 58 -19.04 -8.24 -7.04
CA LEU A 58 -18.39 -7.84 -8.29
C LEU A 58 -19.41 -7.47 -9.38
N ALA A 59 -20.40 -8.34 -9.60
CA ALA A 59 -21.43 -8.09 -10.60
C ALA A 59 -22.28 -6.85 -10.26
N ALA A 60 -22.54 -6.58 -8.97
CA ALA A 60 -23.22 -5.37 -8.55
C ALA A 60 -22.36 -4.11 -8.80
N ALA A 61 -21.06 -4.16 -8.51
CA ALA A 61 -20.13 -3.06 -8.77
C ALA A 61 -20.04 -2.71 -10.26
N GLU A 62 -20.01 -3.72 -11.13
CA GLU A 62 -20.07 -3.57 -12.60
C GLU A 62 -21.35 -2.88 -13.08
N ARG A 63 -22.47 -3.06 -12.37
CA ARG A 63 -23.74 -2.39 -12.64
C ARG A 63 -23.84 -0.99 -12.01
N GLY A 64 -22.80 -0.50 -11.35
CA GLY A 64 -22.80 0.81 -10.72
C GLY A 64 -23.38 0.85 -9.31
N ASP A 65 -23.60 -0.30 -8.67
CA ASP A 65 -24.03 -0.34 -7.27
C ASP A 65 -22.95 0.27 -6.38
N LYS A 66 -23.35 1.28 -5.58
CA LYS A 66 -22.41 2.15 -4.87
C LYS A 66 -21.70 1.42 -3.73
N ASP A 67 -22.44 0.62 -2.97
CA ASP A 67 -21.88 -0.14 -1.85
C ASP A 67 -20.95 -1.23 -2.35
N ALA A 68 -21.30 -1.85 -3.48
CA ALA A 68 -20.45 -2.82 -4.14
C ALA A 68 -19.18 -2.18 -4.71
N GLN A 69 -19.26 -1.04 -5.41
CA GLN A 69 -18.09 -0.31 -5.91
C GLN A 69 -17.13 0.05 -4.77
N ARG A 70 -17.65 0.58 -3.66
CA ARG A 70 -16.85 0.87 -2.46
C ARG A 70 -16.14 -0.39 -1.94
N LYS A 71 -16.85 -1.50 -1.79
CA LYS A 71 -16.28 -2.77 -1.29
C LYS A 71 -15.20 -3.31 -2.21
N ILE A 72 -15.49 -3.42 -3.52
CA ILE A 72 -14.54 -3.94 -4.51
C ILE A 72 -13.32 -3.03 -4.63
N GLY A 73 -13.52 -1.71 -4.72
CA GLY A 73 -12.43 -0.74 -4.75
C GLY A 73 -11.52 -0.86 -3.53
N GLY A 74 -12.09 -1.00 -2.32
CA GLY A 74 -11.33 -1.21 -1.10
C GLY A 74 -10.56 -2.53 -1.06
N PHE A 75 -11.18 -3.64 -1.49
CA PHE A 75 -10.48 -4.94 -1.58
C PHE A 75 -9.31 -4.88 -2.56
N TRP A 76 -9.55 -4.34 -3.75
CA TRP A 76 -8.50 -4.24 -4.77
C TRP A 76 -7.40 -3.28 -4.34
N ALA A 77 -7.72 -2.17 -3.67
CA ALA A 77 -6.72 -1.29 -3.08
C ALA A 77 -5.86 -2.00 -2.03
N ALA A 78 -6.46 -2.81 -1.16
CA ALA A 78 -5.72 -3.58 -0.17
C ALA A 78 -4.74 -4.57 -0.84
N CYS A 79 -5.16 -5.22 -1.93
CA CYS A 79 -4.30 -6.10 -2.72
C CYS A 79 -3.10 -5.36 -3.32
N VAL A 80 -3.32 -4.17 -3.90
CA VAL A 80 -2.24 -3.31 -4.42
C VAL A 80 -1.22 -2.98 -3.32
N LEU A 81 -1.70 -2.58 -2.14
CA LEU A 81 -0.84 -2.26 -1.00
C LEU A 81 -0.07 -3.49 -0.51
N ALA A 82 -0.71 -4.66 -0.48
CA ALA A 82 -0.07 -5.93 -0.13
C ALA A 82 0.99 -6.39 -1.15
N GLY A 83 1.01 -5.79 -2.34
CA GLY A 83 1.93 -6.17 -3.41
C GLY A 83 1.43 -7.34 -4.26
N ASP A 84 0.14 -7.63 -4.19
CA ASP A 84 -0.49 -8.60 -5.08
C ASP A 84 -0.51 -8.01 -6.50
N GLY A 85 -0.13 -8.83 -7.48
CA GLY A 85 -0.09 -8.42 -8.88
C GLY A 85 -1.48 -8.02 -9.39
N MET A 86 -1.60 -6.81 -9.94
CA MET A 86 -2.85 -6.33 -10.52
C MET A 86 -2.60 -5.70 -11.89
N GLY A 87 -3.35 -6.12 -12.90
CA GLY A 87 -3.24 -5.57 -14.25
C GLY A 87 -3.60 -4.08 -14.32
N ALA A 88 -2.98 -3.34 -15.24
CA ALA A 88 -3.18 -1.89 -15.37
C ALA A 88 -4.64 -1.46 -15.56
N GLN A 89 -5.40 -2.22 -16.36
CA GLN A 89 -6.83 -1.97 -16.56
C GLN A 89 -7.60 -2.09 -15.24
N LYS A 90 -7.27 -3.10 -14.43
CA LYS A 90 -7.94 -3.37 -13.17
C LYS A 90 -7.59 -2.34 -12.10
N LEU A 91 -6.33 -1.88 -12.07
CA LEU A 91 -5.92 -0.73 -11.25
C LEU A 91 -6.74 0.52 -11.59
N THR A 92 -6.93 0.79 -12.88
CA THR A 92 -7.74 1.93 -13.37
C THR A 92 -9.20 1.78 -12.94
N THR A 93 -9.77 0.57 -13.03
CA THR A 93 -11.12 0.29 -12.53
C THR A 93 -11.24 0.44 -11.02
N ALA A 94 -10.26 -0.02 -10.25
CA ALA A 94 -10.21 0.16 -8.79
C ALA A 94 -10.24 1.65 -8.43
N ALA A 95 -9.40 2.46 -9.09
CA ALA A 95 -9.37 3.91 -8.92
C ALA A 95 -10.73 4.54 -9.24
N ALA A 96 -11.38 4.14 -10.35
CA ALA A 96 -12.69 4.65 -10.73
C ALA A 96 -13.78 4.31 -9.71
N TYR A 97 -13.77 3.10 -9.15
CA TYR A 97 -14.72 2.70 -8.11
C TYR A 97 -14.51 3.47 -6.81
N LEU A 98 -13.24 3.68 -6.41
CA LEU A 98 -12.90 4.48 -5.24
C LEU A 98 -13.27 5.94 -5.43
N ASP A 99 -12.97 6.54 -6.58
CA ASP A 99 -13.36 7.92 -6.92
C ASP A 99 -14.89 8.11 -6.88
N ALA A 100 -15.65 7.15 -7.42
CA ALA A 100 -17.11 7.17 -7.37
C ALA A 100 -17.65 7.10 -5.93
N ALA A 101 -16.99 6.38 -5.02
CA ALA A 101 -17.34 6.34 -3.61
C ALA A 101 -16.90 7.62 -2.87
N ALA A 102 -15.68 8.12 -3.14
CA ALA A 102 -15.12 9.34 -2.58
C ALA A 102 -15.99 10.57 -2.88
N LYS A 103 -16.46 10.71 -4.14
CA LYS A 103 -17.40 11.79 -4.55
C LYS A 103 -18.71 11.82 -3.77
N ARG A 104 -19.03 10.75 -3.03
CA ARG A 104 -20.24 10.61 -2.22
C ARG A 104 -19.97 10.75 -0.72
N GLY A 105 -18.77 11.20 -0.34
CA GLY A 105 -18.39 11.41 1.05
C GLY A 105 -17.84 10.17 1.75
N ASP A 106 -17.45 9.13 1.00
CA ASP A 106 -16.83 7.96 1.62
C ASP A 106 -15.37 8.25 2.00
N ASN A 107 -15.16 8.48 3.30
CA ASN A 107 -13.84 8.79 3.85
C ASN A 107 -12.81 7.68 3.62
N GLN A 108 -13.23 6.40 3.64
CA GLN A 108 -12.31 5.29 3.40
C GLN A 108 -11.85 5.28 1.94
N ALA A 109 -12.77 5.52 1.00
CA ALA A 109 -12.45 5.61 -0.42
C ALA A 109 -11.54 6.82 -0.72
N MET A 110 -11.78 7.96 -0.08
CA MET A 110 -10.87 9.12 -0.17
C MET A 110 -9.45 8.78 0.31
N ARG A 111 -9.31 8.05 1.42
CA ARG A 111 -8.00 7.59 1.90
C ARG A 111 -7.31 6.65 0.90
N TYR A 112 -8.04 5.70 0.31
CA TYR A 112 -7.47 4.85 -0.73
C TYR A 112 -7.12 5.63 -1.99
N MET A 113 -7.91 6.63 -2.40
CA MET A 113 -7.54 7.51 -3.51
C MET A 113 -6.29 8.31 -3.22
N ALA A 114 -6.10 8.79 -1.99
CA ALA A 114 -4.85 9.44 -1.58
C ALA A 114 -3.65 8.51 -1.78
N LEU A 115 -3.78 7.24 -1.39
CA LEU A 115 -2.74 6.23 -1.61
C LEU A 115 -2.51 5.92 -3.10
N PHE A 116 -3.58 5.87 -3.91
CA PHE A 116 -3.48 5.63 -5.35
C PHE A 116 -2.75 6.77 -6.07
N TYR A 117 -3.06 8.02 -5.73
CA TYR A 117 -2.32 9.18 -6.22
C TYR A 117 -0.88 9.24 -5.70
N ALA A 118 -0.61 8.83 -4.46
CA ALA A 118 0.77 8.76 -3.94
C ALA A 118 1.62 7.73 -4.69
N LEU A 119 1.03 6.58 -5.03
CA LEU A 119 1.71 5.44 -5.67
C LEU A 119 1.68 5.50 -7.21
N GLY A 120 0.85 6.36 -7.80
CA GLY A 120 0.58 6.30 -9.24
C GLY A 120 -0.12 5.00 -9.68
N SER A 121 -0.95 4.42 -8.80
CA SER A 121 -1.62 3.13 -9.06
C SER A 121 -2.93 3.34 -9.80
N GLY A 122 -2.96 3.05 -11.11
CA GLY A 122 -4.17 3.23 -11.94
C GLY A 122 -4.54 4.68 -12.23
N VAL A 123 -3.82 5.64 -11.63
CA VAL A 123 -3.87 7.09 -11.87
C VAL A 123 -2.44 7.63 -11.90
N PRO A 124 -2.16 8.78 -12.55
CA PRO A 124 -0.84 9.41 -12.46
C PRO A 124 -0.49 9.78 -11.02
N ALA A 125 0.79 9.65 -10.66
CA ALA A 125 1.24 10.04 -9.33
C ALA A 125 1.14 11.55 -9.12
N ASP A 126 0.50 11.97 -8.03
CA ASP A 126 0.28 13.38 -7.70
C ASP A 126 0.11 13.56 -6.18
N TYR A 127 1.14 14.09 -5.52
CA TYR A 127 1.10 14.31 -4.07
C TYR A 127 0.14 15.44 -3.66
N ALA A 128 -0.10 16.43 -4.52
CA ALA A 128 -1.04 17.50 -4.22
C ALA A 128 -2.47 16.94 -4.23
N GLU A 129 -2.81 16.14 -5.23
CA GLU A 129 -4.11 15.47 -5.27
C GLU A 129 -4.28 14.47 -4.13
N ALA A 130 -3.24 13.68 -3.85
CA ALA A 130 -3.25 12.77 -2.74
C ALA A 130 -3.52 13.48 -1.41
N TYR A 131 -2.89 14.65 -1.19
CA TYR A 131 -3.14 15.45 0.00
C TYR A 131 -4.58 15.98 0.05
N ARG A 132 -5.14 16.44 -1.07
CA ARG A 132 -6.55 16.88 -1.13
C ARG A 132 -7.51 15.76 -0.72
N GLN A 133 -7.32 14.56 -1.27
CA GLN A 133 -8.13 13.39 -0.93
C GLN A 133 -7.98 13.01 0.55
N LEU A 134 -6.73 13.02 1.05
CA LEU A 134 -6.44 12.71 2.45
C LEU A 134 -7.11 13.70 3.40
N ALA A 135 -6.95 15.00 3.16
CA ALA A 135 -7.59 16.06 3.96
C ALA A 135 -9.12 15.95 3.94
N ALA A 136 -9.72 15.70 2.77
CA ALA A 136 -11.17 15.54 2.64
C ALA A 136 -11.70 14.32 3.42
N SER A 137 -10.88 13.29 3.64
CA SER A 137 -11.27 12.08 4.38
C SER A 137 -11.43 12.26 5.90
N GLY A 138 -11.23 13.48 6.40
CA GLY A 138 -11.14 13.77 7.84
C GLY A 138 -9.79 13.40 8.44
N TYR A 139 -8.72 13.42 7.65
CA TYR A 139 -7.36 13.33 8.17
C TYR A 139 -7.05 14.55 9.06
N PRO A 140 -6.25 14.41 10.14
CA PRO A 140 -6.00 15.51 11.06
C PRO A 140 -5.49 16.77 10.33
N GLN A 141 -6.18 17.89 10.54
CA GLN A 141 -5.90 19.14 9.82
C GLN A 141 -4.52 19.72 10.17
N ASP A 142 -4.04 19.45 11.38
CA ASP A 142 -2.75 19.90 11.87
C ASP A 142 -1.60 18.94 11.55
N ALA A 143 -1.86 17.81 10.86
CA ALA A 143 -0.82 16.82 10.54
C ALA A 143 0.35 17.42 9.73
N VAL A 144 0.09 18.39 8.85
CA VAL A 144 1.13 19.10 8.10
C VAL A 144 2.02 19.90 9.04
N ALA A 145 1.43 20.75 9.88
CA ALA A 145 2.18 21.56 10.82
C ALA A 145 2.95 20.69 11.84
N GLN A 146 2.32 19.64 12.36
CA GLN A 146 2.95 18.70 13.29
C GLN A 146 4.13 17.96 12.63
N THR A 147 3.93 17.45 11.41
CA THR A 147 4.99 16.73 10.68
C THR A 147 6.12 17.68 10.32
N ALA A 148 5.81 18.89 9.84
CA ALA A 148 6.83 19.88 9.51
C ALA A 148 7.64 20.28 10.75
N ALA A 149 7.01 20.50 11.90
CA ALA A 149 7.71 20.78 13.14
C ALA A 149 8.58 19.59 13.60
N GLN A 150 8.03 18.38 13.57
CA GLN A 150 8.73 17.17 14.00
C GLN A 150 9.98 16.89 13.15
N LEU A 151 9.90 17.15 11.85
CA LEU A 151 10.96 16.86 10.88
C LEU A 151 11.83 18.08 10.57
N GLN A 152 11.61 19.22 11.24
CA GLN A 152 12.29 20.49 10.99
C GLN A 152 12.18 20.90 9.51
N LEU A 153 10.96 21.01 9.00
CA LEU A 153 10.64 21.40 7.63
C LEU A 153 9.76 22.66 7.63
N THR A 154 9.92 23.52 8.63
CA THR A 154 9.08 24.72 8.78
C THR A 154 9.36 25.76 7.70
N GLN A 155 10.56 25.73 7.11
CA GLN A 155 10.95 26.59 5.99
C GLN A 155 10.71 25.96 4.62
N ALA A 156 10.32 24.68 4.56
CA ALA A 156 9.96 24.02 3.31
C ALA A 156 8.70 24.63 2.70
N SER A 157 8.54 24.53 1.38
CA SER A 157 7.35 25.02 0.70
C SER A 157 6.09 24.28 1.17
N PRO A 158 4.89 24.89 1.09
CA PRO A 158 3.64 24.20 1.43
C PRO A 158 3.44 22.90 0.65
N ALA A 159 3.89 22.85 -0.61
CA ALA A 159 3.82 21.65 -1.44
C ALA A 159 4.72 20.53 -0.89
N GLU A 160 5.96 20.84 -0.49
CA GLU A 160 6.86 19.86 0.13
C GLU A 160 6.33 19.37 1.48
N GLN A 161 5.75 20.26 2.29
CA GLN A 161 5.14 19.91 3.58
C GLN A 161 3.91 19.00 3.41
N GLN A 162 3.10 19.20 2.38
CA GLN A 162 1.99 18.31 2.04
C GLN A 162 2.51 16.96 1.53
N ALA A 163 3.49 16.99 0.64
CA ALA A 163 4.04 15.79 0.03
C ALA A 163 4.70 14.86 1.08
N ILE A 164 5.43 15.41 2.06
CA ILE A 164 6.04 14.58 3.11
C ILE A 164 5.02 13.91 4.03
N VAL A 165 3.86 14.55 4.29
CA VAL A 165 2.76 13.94 5.03
C VAL A 165 2.17 12.77 4.25
N VAL A 166 1.86 12.98 2.96
CA VAL A 166 1.32 11.92 2.11
C VAL A 166 2.30 10.77 1.97
N PHE A 167 3.58 11.06 1.76
CA PHE A 167 4.64 10.06 1.69
C PHE A 167 4.68 9.19 2.95
N GLY A 168 4.67 9.83 4.13
CA GLY A 168 4.66 9.12 5.40
C GLY A 168 3.42 8.23 5.59
N GLU A 169 2.24 8.73 5.22
CA GLU A 169 1.00 7.96 5.29
C GLU A 169 0.99 6.76 4.32
N ALA A 170 1.47 6.98 3.10
CA ALA A 170 1.56 5.94 2.09
C ALA A 170 2.57 4.86 2.48
N LEU A 171 3.72 5.26 3.01
CA LEU A 171 4.75 4.33 3.48
C LEU A 171 4.27 3.50 4.67
N ARG A 172 3.59 4.11 5.66
CA ARG A 172 2.97 3.36 6.77
C ARG A 172 1.92 2.38 6.29
N SER A 173 1.09 2.78 5.33
CA SER A 173 0.04 1.94 4.75
C SER A 173 0.62 0.74 4.00
N LEU A 174 1.64 0.97 3.16
CA LEU A 174 2.38 -0.09 2.48
C LEU A 174 3.04 -1.04 3.48
N LEU A 175 3.74 -0.49 4.47
CA LEU A 175 4.41 -1.27 5.50
C LEU A 175 3.39 -2.13 6.25
N GLN A 176 2.28 -1.55 6.73
CA GLN A 176 1.24 -2.29 7.44
C GLN A 176 0.64 -3.42 6.61
N ALA A 177 0.35 -3.17 5.32
CA ALA A 177 -0.23 -4.18 4.44
C ALA A 177 0.74 -5.34 4.15
N ARG A 178 2.05 -5.05 4.07
CA ARG A 178 3.07 -6.05 3.72
C ARG A 178 3.77 -6.67 4.93
N LEU A 179 3.62 -6.08 6.12
CA LEU A 179 4.32 -6.51 7.33
C LEU A 179 4.11 -7.98 7.66
N PRO A 180 2.90 -8.57 7.56
CA PRO A 180 2.71 -10.00 7.84
C PRO A 180 3.57 -10.89 6.92
N SER A 181 3.65 -10.55 5.64
CA SER A 181 4.43 -11.31 4.65
C SER A 181 5.92 -11.13 4.84
N ILE A 182 6.34 -9.88 5.09
CA ILE A 182 7.73 -9.56 5.42
C ILE A 182 8.16 -10.33 6.68
N ALA A 183 7.30 -10.36 7.71
CA ALA A 183 7.56 -11.08 8.95
C ALA A 183 7.81 -12.57 8.72
N ASP A 184 7.07 -13.18 7.78
CA ASP A 184 7.23 -14.59 7.45
C ASP A 184 8.62 -14.95 6.87
N GLU A 185 9.24 -13.99 6.19
CA GLU A 185 10.54 -14.16 5.55
C GLU A 185 11.70 -13.82 6.50
N ILE A 186 11.54 -12.82 7.37
CA ILE A 186 12.66 -12.23 8.13
C ILE A 186 12.73 -12.65 9.59
N VAL A 187 11.64 -13.17 10.18
CA VAL A 187 11.61 -13.58 11.59
C VAL A 187 12.09 -15.02 11.70
N ARG A 188 13.24 -15.20 12.36
CA ARG A 188 13.82 -16.51 12.65
C ARG A 188 12.94 -17.31 13.60
N ASP A 189 13.02 -18.64 13.51
CA ASP A 189 12.13 -19.56 14.23
C ASP A 189 12.20 -19.39 15.75
N GLU A 190 13.39 -19.17 16.30
CA GLU A 190 13.64 -18.95 17.74
C GLU A 190 13.02 -17.65 18.28
N ALA A 191 12.62 -16.74 17.39
CA ALA A 191 12.07 -15.44 17.73
C ALA A 191 10.57 -15.31 17.47
N LYS A 192 9.90 -16.39 17.03
CA LYS A 192 8.45 -16.43 16.82
C LYS A 192 7.69 -16.25 18.15
N GLY A 193 6.49 -15.65 18.08
CA GLY A 193 5.60 -15.48 19.23
C GLY A 193 5.92 -14.30 20.17
N ARG A 194 7.10 -13.68 20.06
CA ARG A 194 7.47 -12.47 20.82
C ARG A 194 7.39 -11.20 19.96
N PRO A 195 7.08 -10.02 20.53
CA PRO A 195 7.13 -8.76 19.80
C PRO A 195 8.59 -8.36 19.52
N LEU A 196 8.90 -8.07 18.27
CA LEU A 196 10.23 -7.67 17.81
C LEU A 196 10.18 -6.21 17.35
N SER A 197 10.99 -5.35 17.96
CA SER A 197 10.99 -3.92 17.67
C SER A 197 12.02 -3.57 16.62
N VAL A 198 11.64 -2.70 15.68
CA VAL A 198 12.53 -2.13 14.66
C VAL A 198 12.44 -0.62 14.71
N ARG A 199 13.59 0.04 14.68
CA ARG A 199 13.70 1.48 14.45
C ARG A 199 14.39 1.72 13.13
N THR A 200 13.68 2.37 12.22
CA THR A 200 14.20 2.77 10.92
C THR A 200 14.16 4.27 10.75
N ILE A 201 15.14 4.80 10.03
CA ILE A 201 15.12 6.14 9.49
C ILE A 201 14.99 6.02 7.99
N VAL A 202 14.06 6.76 7.41
CA VAL A 202 13.96 6.91 5.96
C VAL A 202 14.38 8.31 5.58
N THR A 203 15.17 8.47 4.52
CA THR A 203 15.46 9.78 3.92
C THR A 203 14.82 9.87 2.56
N THR A 204 14.45 11.08 2.17
CA THR A 204 13.81 11.38 0.88
C THR A 204 14.84 11.54 -0.25
N CYS A 205 16.03 12.06 0.08
CA CYS A 205 17.13 12.30 -0.85
C CYS A 205 18.49 11.81 -0.27
N PRO A 206 19.05 10.68 -0.75
CA PRO A 206 18.40 9.71 -1.62
C PRO A 206 17.23 9.02 -0.92
N ASN A 207 16.27 8.50 -1.71
CA ASN A 207 15.10 7.78 -1.22
C ASN A 207 15.52 6.41 -0.66
N GLN A 208 15.88 6.37 0.62
CA GLN A 208 16.49 5.20 1.25
C GLN A 208 15.90 4.92 2.62
N ALA A 209 15.73 3.65 2.95
CA ALA A 209 15.48 3.21 4.32
C ALA A 209 16.79 2.78 4.98
N ARG A 210 16.94 3.00 6.28
CA ARG A 210 18.08 2.51 7.07
C ARG A 210 17.61 2.01 8.43
N ILE A 211 17.89 0.74 8.72
CA ILE A 211 17.63 0.16 10.03
C ILE A 211 18.67 0.66 11.03
N GLN A 212 18.24 1.48 12.00
CA GLN A 212 19.07 1.93 13.11
C GLN A 212 19.21 0.82 14.16
N GLN A 213 18.08 0.23 14.55
CA GLN A 213 18.01 -0.81 15.58
C GLN A 213 16.97 -1.86 15.18
N ALA A 214 17.26 -3.12 15.47
CA ALA A 214 16.34 -4.24 15.31
C ALA A 214 16.55 -5.23 16.45
N SER A 215 15.47 -5.81 16.98
CA SER A 215 15.54 -6.89 17.96
C SER A 215 16.27 -8.12 17.40
N ASP A 216 16.91 -8.87 18.30
CA ASP A 216 17.53 -10.15 17.96
C ASP A 216 16.51 -11.12 17.35
N GLY A 217 16.95 -11.94 16.40
CA GLY A 217 16.08 -12.87 15.68
C GLY A 217 15.41 -12.30 14.43
N ILE A 218 15.67 -11.03 14.10
CA ILE A 218 15.34 -10.45 12.79
C ILE A 218 16.54 -10.63 11.84
N ASP A 219 16.29 -11.13 10.64
CA ASP A 219 17.23 -11.01 9.53
C ASP A 219 17.27 -9.55 9.05
N ARG A 220 18.34 -8.83 9.45
CA ARG A 220 18.48 -7.40 9.19
C ARG A 220 18.70 -7.11 7.71
N ASP A 221 19.42 -7.95 6.98
CA ASP A 221 19.73 -7.71 5.57
C ASP A 221 18.50 -7.96 4.71
N ALA A 222 17.76 -9.03 4.99
CA ALA A 222 16.48 -9.30 4.33
C ALA A 222 15.46 -8.19 4.63
N LEU A 223 15.34 -7.75 5.89
CA LEU A 223 14.45 -6.64 6.24
C LEU A 223 14.87 -5.33 5.56
N GLN A 224 16.18 -5.04 5.49
CA GLN A 224 16.70 -3.84 4.84
C GLN A 224 16.37 -3.83 3.34
N ALA A 225 16.48 -4.98 2.67
CA ALA A 225 16.09 -5.14 1.27
C ALA A 225 14.58 -4.92 1.07
N GLN A 226 13.74 -5.54 1.91
CA GLN A 226 12.28 -5.38 1.86
C GLN A 226 11.86 -3.92 2.07
N LEU A 227 12.42 -3.23 3.07
CA LEU A 227 12.12 -1.82 3.32
C LEU A 227 12.57 -0.92 2.15
N GLN A 228 13.74 -1.19 1.56
CA GLN A 228 14.20 -0.44 0.41
C GLN A 228 13.31 -0.65 -0.82
N ALA A 229 12.77 -1.86 -1.02
CA ALA A 229 11.81 -2.12 -2.09
C ALA A 229 10.50 -1.33 -1.89
N LEU A 230 10.02 -1.19 -0.64
CA LEU A 230 8.85 -0.34 -0.36
C LEU A 230 9.12 1.13 -0.69
N MET A 231 10.31 1.63 -0.36
CA MET A 231 10.70 3.01 -0.67
C MET A 231 10.68 3.28 -2.18
N GLN A 232 11.08 2.30 -3.00
CA GLN A 232 11.10 2.43 -4.46
C GLN A 232 9.69 2.52 -5.09
N LEU A 233 8.64 2.10 -4.38
CA LEU A 233 7.26 2.25 -4.85
C LEU A 233 6.75 3.69 -4.73
N LEU A 234 7.37 4.49 -3.87
CA LEU A 234 6.96 5.87 -3.62
C LEU A 234 7.87 6.83 -4.38
N PRO A 235 7.32 7.68 -5.26
CA PRO A 235 8.10 8.73 -5.90
C PRO A 235 8.72 9.67 -4.87
N SER A 236 10.01 9.98 -4.98
CA SER A 236 10.64 10.99 -4.13
C SER A 236 10.62 12.40 -4.73
N ALA A 237 10.11 12.54 -5.97
CA ALA A 237 9.98 13.84 -6.62
C ALA A 237 9.00 14.73 -5.84
N GLY A 238 9.40 15.99 -5.61
CA GLY A 238 8.60 16.95 -4.85
C GLY A 238 8.67 16.78 -3.33
N LEU A 239 9.46 15.84 -2.82
CA LEU A 239 9.76 15.73 -1.39
C LEU A 239 10.93 16.65 -1.01
N PRO A 240 10.92 17.20 0.22
CA PRO A 240 12.04 18.02 0.69
C PRO A 240 13.29 17.16 0.82
N CYS A 241 14.45 17.65 0.36
CA CYS A 241 15.72 16.91 0.50
C CYS A 241 16.50 17.24 1.77
N LYS A 242 16.24 18.39 2.39
CA LYS A 242 16.92 18.86 3.60
C LYS A 242 15.94 19.40 4.62
N SER A 243 16.27 19.27 5.89
CA SER A 243 15.64 19.99 7.00
C SER A 243 16.14 21.43 7.10
N ASP A 244 15.51 22.21 7.97
CA ASP A 244 15.79 23.62 8.25
C ASP A 244 17.25 23.85 8.71
N ASP A 245 17.88 22.85 9.33
CA ASP A 245 19.29 22.85 9.77
C ASP A 245 20.27 22.34 8.69
N GLY A 246 19.78 22.02 7.49
CA GLY A 246 20.57 21.56 6.35
C GLY A 246 20.93 20.08 6.36
N GLN A 247 20.47 19.30 7.34
CA GLN A 247 20.64 17.84 7.35
C GLN A 247 19.73 17.17 6.32
N PRO A 248 20.00 15.91 5.91
CA PRO A 248 19.10 15.18 5.02
C PRO A 248 17.71 15.05 5.63
N ALA A 249 16.68 15.46 4.89
CA ALA A 249 15.31 15.31 5.33
C ALA A 249 14.95 13.83 5.43
N GLY A 250 14.36 13.47 6.56
CA GLY A 250 14.00 12.08 6.83
C GLY A 250 13.09 11.95 8.03
N MET A 251 12.45 10.79 8.15
CA MET A 251 11.53 10.50 9.24
C MET A 251 11.90 9.17 9.89
N ALA A 252 11.72 9.11 11.21
CA ALA A 252 11.81 7.86 11.95
C ALA A 252 10.50 7.09 11.82
N ILE A 253 10.59 5.82 11.43
CA ILE A 253 9.46 4.91 11.32
C ILE A 253 9.75 3.72 12.24
N PRO A 254 9.39 3.81 13.52
CA PRO A 254 9.42 2.65 14.41
C PRO A 254 8.23 1.74 14.11
N PHE A 255 8.45 0.44 14.15
CA PHE A 255 7.38 -0.55 14.03
C PHE A 255 7.72 -1.82 14.80
N THR A 256 6.68 -2.58 15.12
CA THR A 256 6.79 -3.86 15.84
C THR A 256 6.33 -4.97 14.93
N ILE A 257 7.12 -6.03 14.85
CA ILE A 257 6.83 -7.25 14.12
C ILE A 257 6.37 -8.31 15.12
N LYS A 258 5.29 -9.01 14.78
CA LYS A 258 4.84 -10.19 15.50
C LYS A 258 4.47 -11.26 14.48
N ARG A 259 5.14 -12.41 14.58
CA ARG A 259 4.89 -13.62 13.80
C ARG A 259 4.41 -14.72 14.73
#